data_AF-A0A0C2Z668-F1
#
_entry.id   AF-A0A0C2Z668-F1
#
_cell.length_a   1.000
_cell.length_b   1.000
_cell.length_c   1.000
_cell.angle_alpha   90.00
_cell.angle_beta   90.00
_cell.angle_gamma   90.00
#
_symmetry.space_group_name_H-M   'P 1'
#
loop_
_entity.id
_entity.type
_entity.pdbx_description
1 polymer ?
#
loop_
_entity_poly.entity_id
_entity_poly.type
_entity_poly.pdbx_seq_one_letter_code
_entity_poly.pdbx_strand_id
1 'polypeptide(L)'
;MSSPAISSSTPQSFAAQLMKSHQHLSLSDFYLGRETVLQKVAWVHEGHADQLIVKGETSQTEMATLTVIVRVDHNDFWMMSDGGYARPSIVWKELAEVKLTCAACSPDLEPAKGIYDQVITNLQSLQRDIVTPGYQMGKGFFLGGKGVRFKLCHMLFELSTMHRVVPVPVYNVKGDLIRPEAYQHSLDGAIVELHFNLTHWAIAGRKGSLPSDQFIAEIKVIQVLVPPRASNSSMTKKRVVQRHLDPNAPVNKKSRIG
;
A
#
# COMPACT_ATOMS: atom_id res chain seq x y z
N MET A 1 11.57 35.64 -25.81
CA MET A 1 10.66 34.69 -25.12
C MET A 1 11.44 34.06 -23.98
N SER A 2 11.20 34.52 -22.76
CA SER A 2 11.99 34.14 -21.59
C SER A 2 11.43 32.85 -20.99
N SER A 3 12.26 31.80 -20.91
CA SER A 3 11.91 30.54 -20.24
C SER A 3 11.64 30.79 -18.75
N PRO A 4 10.60 30.18 -18.15
CA PRO A 4 10.36 30.32 -16.72
C PRO A 4 11.40 29.50 -15.94
N ALA A 5 12.05 30.17 -14.99
CA ALA A 5 13.00 29.54 -14.07
C ALA A 5 12.29 28.49 -13.21
N ILE A 6 12.74 27.24 -13.31
CA ILE A 6 12.30 26.16 -12.43
C ILE A 6 12.83 26.49 -11.03
N SER A 7 11.94 26.89 -10.12
CA SER A 7 12.31 27.14 -8.73
C SER A 7 12.78 25.83 -8.08
N SER A 8 14.09 25.65 -7.94
CA SER A 8 14.66 24.51 -7.23
C SER A 8 14.39 24.69 -5.74
N SER A 9 13.46 23.92 -5.18
CA SER A 9 13.30 23.84 -3.72
C SER A 9 14.57 23.23 -3.10
N THR A 10 15.07 23.87 -2.05
CA THR A 10 16.28 23.41 -1.36
C THR A 10 15.96 22.25 -0.40
N PRO A 11 16.93 21.36 -0.10
CA PRO A 11 16.75 20.25 0.86
C PRO A 11 16.20 20.68 2.23
N GLN A 12 16.55 21.90 2.67
CA GLN A 12 16.06 22.50 3.92
C GLN A 12 14.54 22.72 3.91
N SER A 13 13.95 22.98 2.73
CA SER A 13 12.50 23.12 2.56
C SER A 13 11.76 21.80 2.78
N PHE A 14 12.36 20.66 2.40
CA PHE A 14 11.71 19.36 2.53
C PHE A 14 11.71 18.85 3.97
N ALA A 15 12.79 19.08 4.73
CA ALA A 15 12.82 18.78 6.16
C ALA A 15 11.75 19.58 6.93
N ALA A 16 11.58 20.86 6.60
CA ALA A 16 10.53 21.70 7.19
C ALA A 16 9.12 21.18 6.85
N GLN A 17 8.89 20.76 5.60
CA GLN A 17 7.61 20.17 5.18
C GLN A 17 7.31 18.86 5.91
N LEU A 18 8.30 17.97 6.02
CA LEU A 18 8.20 16.71 6.77
C LEU A 18 7.85 16.97 8.24
N MET A 19 8.54 17.92 8.88
CA MET A 19 8.27 18.32 10.27
C MET A 19 6.85 18.87 10.43
N LYS A 20 6.40 19.73 9.52
CA LYS A 20 5.05 20.30 9.54
C LYS A 20 3.97 19.23 9.41
N SER A 21 4.12 18.31 8.45
CA SER A 21 3.19 17.19 8.27
C SER A 21 3.18 16.30 9.50
N HIS A 22 4.35 15.94 10.05
CA HIS A 22 4.44 15.16 11.27
C HIS A 22 3.73 15.83 12.46
N GLN A 23 3.95 17.14 12.69
CA GLN A 23 3.27 17.89 13.75
C GLN A 23 1.75 17.87 13.56
N HIS A 24 1.27 18.09 12.34
CA HIS A 24 -0.16 18.01 12.03
C HIS A 24 -0.72 16.61 12.31
N LEU A 25 -0.07 15.56 11.82
CA LEU A 25 -0.51 14.18 12.03
C LEU A 25 -0.43 13.74 13.49
N SER A 26 0.52 14.26 14.26
CA SER A 26 0.62 13.94 15.70
C SER A 26 -0.61 14.37 16.51
N LEU A 27 -1.40 15.31 15.98
CA LEU A 27 -2.67 15.73 16.55
C LEU A 27 -3.86 14.89 16.06
N SER A 28 -3.70 14.14 14.97
CA SER A 28 -4.73 13.27 14.42
C SER A 28 -4.93 12.03 15.29
N ASP A 29 -6.18 11.66 15.53
CA ASP A 29 -6.54 10.44 16.28
C ASP A 29 -6.23 9.16 15.49
N PHE A 30 -6.06 9.26 14.17
CA PHE A 30 -5.83 8.12 13.27
C PHE A 30 -4.41 8.05 12.72
N TYR A 31 -3.47 8.79 13.32
CA TYR A 31 -2.05 8.66 12.99
C TYR A 31 -1.47 7.39 13.59
N LEU A 32 -0.95 6.50 12.73
CA LEU A 32 -0.41 5.20 13.13
C LEU A 32 0.83 5.30 14.01
N GLY A 33 1.48 6.46 14.10
CA GLY A 33 2.56 6.69 15.05
C GLY A 33 2.11 6.85 16.50
N ARG A 34 0.80 6.95 16.78
CA ARG A 34 0.26 7.11 18.13
C ARG A 34 -0.24 5.77 18.67
N GLU A 35 0.08 5.45 19.92
CA GLU A 35 -0.45 4.26 20.60
C GLU A 35 -1.98 4.31 20.79
N THR A 36 -2.53 5.52 20.92
CA THR A 36 -3.96 5.73 21.16
C THR A 36 -4.85 5.35 19.97
N VAL A 37 -4.29 5.14 18.77
CA VAL A 37 -5.05 4.82 17.56
C VAL A 37 -5.90 3.56 17.72
N LEU A 38 -5.38 2.54 18.41
CA LEU A 38 -6.06 1.26 18.63
C LEU A 38 -7.34 1.41 19.49
N GLN A 39 -7.38 2.44 20.33
CA GLN A 39 -8.53 2.75 21.18
C GLN A 39 -9.65 3.43 20.39
N LYS A 40 -9.33 3.98 19.20
CA LYS A 40 -10.23 4.78 18.36
C LYS A 40 -10.83 4.01 17.19
N VAL A 41 -10.39 2.77 16.96
CA VAL A 41 -10.84 1.95 15.83
C VAL A 41 -11.34 0.57 16.28
N ALA A 42 -12.26 -0.01 15.51
CA ALA A 42 -12.78 -1.36 15.69
C ALA A 42 -12.92 -2.07 14.34
N TRP A 43 -12.88 -3.40 14.36
CA TRP A 43 -13.27 -4.20 13.21
C TRP A 43 -14.77 -4.47 13.24
N VAL A 44 -15.45 -4.28 12.11
CA VAL A 44 -16.85 -4.64 11.92
C VAL A 44 -17.00 -5.49 10.67
N HIS A 45 -17.75 -6.58 10.81
CA HIS A 45 -18.09 -7.46 9.69
C HIS A 45 -19.16 -6.80 8.82
N GLU A 46 -18.84 -6.56 7.55
CA GLU A 46 -19.77 -5.98 6.58
C GLU A 46 -19.76 -6.79 5.27
N GLY A 47 -20.85 -7.54 5.06
CA GLY A 47 -21.05 -8.37 3.88
C GLY A 47 -20.11 -9.58 3.83
N HIS A 48 -18.99 -9.46 3.10
CA HIS A 48 -18.01 -10.54 2.89
C HIS A 48 -16.62 -10.19 3.42
N ALA A 49 -16.47 -9.06 4.11
CA ALA A 49 -15.21 -8.55 4.58
C ALA A 49 -15.38 -7.95 5.98
N ASP A 50 -14.29 -7.88 6.72
CA ASP A 50 -14.23 -7.06 7.93
C ASP A 50 -13.58 -5.73 7.57
N GLN A 51 -14.18 -4.64 7.99
CA GLN A 51 -13.68 -3.29 7.75
C GLN A 51 -13.22 -2.67 9.05
N LEU A 52 -12.11 -1.94 8.99
CA LEU A 52 -11.68 -1.12 10.11
C LEU A 52 -12.46 0.19 10.11
N ILE A 53 -13.17 0.45 11.21
CA ILE A 53 -14.10 1.56 11.36
C ILE A 53 -13.71 2.44 12.54
N VAL A 54 -14.24 3.66 12.57
CA VAL A 54 -14.09 4.57 13.71
C VAL A 54 -14.98 4.09 14.86
N LYS A 55 -14.45 4.01 16.08
CA LYS A 55 -15.24 3.78 17.30
C LYS A 55 -16.00 5.06 17.63
N GLY A 56 -17.34 4.97 17.65
CA GLY A 56 -18.21 6.09 18.00
C GLY A 56 -19.59 5.62 18.47
N GLU A 57 -20.38 6.55 19.00
CA GLU A 57 -21.76 6.32 19.49
C GLU A 57 -22.81 6.42 18.38
N THR A 58 -22.41 6.86 17.18
CA THR A 58 -23.33 7.12 16.06
C THR A 58 -23.71 5.84 15.34
N SER A 59 -24.98 5.71 14.96
CA SER A 59 -25.53 4.55 14.24
C SER A 59 -24.95 4.32 12.83
N GLN A 60 -24.09 5.21 12.33
CA GLN A 60 -23.44 5.08 11.03
C GLN A 60 -22.02 4.56 11.21
N THR A 61 -21.71 3.49 10.47
CA THR A 61 -20.39 2.87 10.45
C THR A 61 -19.51 3.62 9.45
N GLU A 62 -18.59 4.46 9.95
CA GLU A 62 -17.61 5.16 9.12
C GLU A 62 -16.28 4.40 9.08
N MET A 63 -15.73 4.16 7.88
CA MET A 63 -14.41 3.55 7.74
C MET A 63 -13.31 4.43 8.35
N ALA A 64 -12.42 3.81 9.13
CA ALA A 64 -11.27 4.51 9.68
C ALA A 64 -10.21 4.74 8.57
N THR A 65 -9.96 6.00 8.25
CA THR A 65 -8.84 6.40 7.40
C THR A 65 -7.59 6.54 8.25
N LEU A 66 -6.68 5.57 8.15
CA LEU A 66 -5.40 5.59 8.85
C LEU A 66 -4.41 6.48 8.12
N THR A 67 -3.59 7.20 8.88
CA THR A 67 -2.58 8.11 8.34
C THR A 67 -1.18 7.73 8.80
N VAL A 68 -0.18 7.89 7.92
CA VAL A 68 1.21 7.54 8.22
C VAL A 68 2.19 8.32 7.33
N ILE A 69 3.40 8.55 7.83
CA ILE A 69 4.53 9.02 7.02
C ILE A 69 5.48 7.86 6.77
N VAL A 70 5.73 7.54 5.50
CA VAL A 70 6.57 6.40 5.10
C VAL A 70 7.39 6.74 3.86
N ARG A 71 8.36 5.89 3.55
CA ARG A 71 9.04 5.88 2.26
C ARG A 71 8.38 4.85 1.34
N VAL A 72 8.14 5.22 0.10
CA VAL A 72 7.71 4.27 -0.94
C VAL A 72 8.92 3.43 -1.35
N ASP A 73 8.75 2.12 -1.35
CA ASP A 73 9.81 1.16 -1.66
C ASP A 73 10.01 1.00 -3.18
N HIS A 74 11.26 1.04 -3.62
CA HIS A 74 11.66 0.96 -5.04
C HIS A 74 11.64 -0.45 -5.63
N ASN A 75 11.61 -1.49 -4.79
CA ASN A 75 11.61 -2.88 -5.24
C ASN A 75 10.21 -3.43 -5.47
N ASP A 76 9.21 -2.85 -4.82
CA ASP A 76 7.84 -3.34 -4.81
C ASP A 76 6.86 -2.25 -5.25
N PHE A 77 7.18 -1.54 -6.35
CA PHE A 77 6.38 -0.44 -6.89
C PHE A 77 5.73 -0.79 -8.24
N TRP A 78 4.39 -0.72 -8.28
CA TRP A 78 3.55 -1.04 -9.45
C TRP A 78 2.42 -0.02 -9.63
N MET A 79 2.63 1.24 -9.25
CA MET A 79 1.67 2.32 -9.53
C MET A 79 2.03 3.00 -10.85
N MET A 80 1.74 2.30 -11.95
CA MET A 80 1.85 2.81 -13.31
C MET A 80 0.44 3.11 -13.85
N SER A 81 0.30 3.96 -14.86
CA SER A 81 -1.01 4.30 -15.44
C SER A 81 -1.79 3.08 -15.94
N ASP A 82 -1.09 2.01 -16.33
CA ASP A 82 -1.65 0.73 -16.76
C ASP A 82 -1.57 -0.38 -15.69
N GLY A 83 -1.03 -0.09 -14.50
CA GLY A 83 -0.76 -1.07 -13.44
C GLY A 83 0.15 -2.25 -13.86
N GLY A 84 0.90 -2.09 -14.95
CA GLY A 84 1.72 -3.13 -15.56
C GLY A 84 0.93 -4.16 -16.36
N TYR A 85 -0.29 -3.84 -16.75
CA TYR A 85 -1.12 -4.70 -17.58
C TYR A 85 -0.67 -4.65 -19.04
N ALA A 86 -0.08 -5.74 -19.51
CA ALA A 86 0.32 -5.86 -20.91
C ALA A 86 -0.72 -6.59 -21.78
N ARG A 87 -1.36 -7.61 -21.23
CA ARG A 87 -2.35 -8.48 -21.91
C ARG A 87 -3.11 -9.34 -20.89
N PRO A 88 -4.26 -9.91 -21.27
CA PRO A 88 -4.96 -10.89 -20.44
C PRO A 88 -4.02 -12.00 -19.96
N SER A 89 -4.21 -12.41 -18.70
CA SER A 89 -3.44 -13.44 -18.01
C SER A 89 -4.35 -14.27 -17.11
N ILE A 90 -3.81 -15.32 -16.50
CA ILE A 90 -4.54 -16.13 -15.51
C ILE A 90 -4.92 -15.29 -14.28
N VAL A 91 -4.15 -14.25 -13.96
CA VAL A 91 -4.34 -13.42 -12.76
C VAL A 91 -5.24 -12.21 -13.04
N TRP A 92 -5.05 -11.55 -14.20
CA TRP A 92 -5.88 -10.43 -14.67
C TRP A 92 -6.35 -10.74 -16.07
N LYS A 93 -7.63 -11.06 -16.21
CA LYS A 93 -8.26 -11.30 -17.51
C LYS A 93 -8.49 -9.98 -18.24
N GLU A 94 -8.70 -8.92 -17.48
CA GLU A 94 -9.02 -7.59 -17.99
C GLU A 94 -8.23 -6.52 -17.23
N LEU A 95 -8.04 -5.37 -17.88
CA LEU A 95 -7.40 -4.20 -17.27
C LEU A 95 -8.18 -3.72 -16.03
N ALA A 96 -9.51 -3.92 -16.01
CA ALA A 96 -10.38 -3.59 -14.89
C ALA A 96 -10.03 -4.31 -13.57
N GLU A 97 -9.42 -5.49 -13.66
CA GLU A 97 -9.05 -6.30 -12.49
C GLU A 97 -7.69 -5.90 -11.89
N VAL A 98 -6.99 -4.96 -12.52
CA VAL A 98 -5.62 -4.59 -12.16
C VAL A 98 -5.65 -3.69 -10.94
N LYS A 99 -4.89 -4.11 -9.93
CA LYS A 99 -4.62 -3.34 -8.71
C LYS A 99 -3.29 -2.62 -8.85
N LEU A 100 -3.30 -1.31 -8.72
CA LEU A 100 -2.08 -0.54 -8.49
C LEU A 100 -1.57 -0.92 -7.12
N THR A 101 -0.29 -1.25 -6.99
CA THR A 101 0.28 -1.64 -5.69
C THR A 101 1.62 -0.99 -5.49
N CYS A 102 1.93 -0.62 -4.26
CA CYS A 102 3.30 -0.29 -3.85
C CYS A 102 3.57 -0.88 -2.47
N ALA A 103 4.83 -0.95 -2.06
CA ALA A 103 5.18 -1.21 -0.67
C ALA A 103 5.67 0.08 0.01
N ALA A 104 5.38 0.18 1.30
CA ALA A 104 5.88 1.20 2.19
C ALA A 104 6.95 0.61 3.12
N CYS A 105 8.04 1.34 3.29
CA CYS A 105 9.16 0.99 4.16
C CYS A 105 9.53 2.15 5.09
N SER A 106 10.46 1.89 6.01
CA SER A 106 10.94 2.89 6.96
C SER A 106 11.49 4.12 6.23
N PRO A 107 11.03 5.34 6.57
CA PRO A 107 11.65 6.55 6.07
C PRO A 107 13.06 6.71 6.64
N ASP A 108 13.93 7.43 5.93
CA ASP A 108 15.33 7.64 6.32
C ASP A 108 15.58 9.05 6.90
N LEU A 109 14.50 9.79 7.20
CA LEU A 109 14.54 11.13 7.77
C LEU A 109 13.72 11.17 9.07
N GLU A 110 14.27 11.89 10.05
CA GLU A 110 13.55 12.20 11.28
C GLU A 110 12.46 13.25 11.06
N PRO A 111 11.38 13.24 11.86
CA PRO A 111 11.10 12.33 12.99
C PRO A 111 10.43 11.02 12.55
N ALA A 112 10.06 10.91 11.27
CA ALA A 112 9.29 9.79 10.77
C ALA A 112 10.02 8.45 10.91
N LYS A 113 11.35 8.45 10.82
CA LYS A 113 12.19 7.27 11.03
C LYS A 113 12.04 6.73 12.45
N GLY A 114 12.18 7.58 13.47
CA GLY A 114 12.08 7.18 14.89
C GLY A 114 10.71 6.62 15.30
N ILE A 115 9.66 6.88 14.53
CA ILE A 115 8.27 6.47 14.83
C ILE A 115 7.87 5.20 14.07
N TYR A 116 8.67 4.78 13.09
CA TYR A 116 8.28 3.69 12.19
C TYR A 116 8.04 2.35 12.92
N ASP A 117 8.81 2.05 13.97
CA ASP A 117 8.60 0.83 14.75
C ASP A 117 7.24 0.81 15.47
N GLN A 118 6.77 1.98 15.93
CA GLN A 118 5.43 2.13 16.50
C GLN A 118 4.34 1.92 15.46
N VAL A 119 4.54 2.43 14.24
CA VAL A 119 3.62 2.20 13.10
C VAL A 119 3.49 0.70 12.83
N ILE A 120 4.61 -0.02 12.74
CA ILE A 120 4.62 -1.46 12.51
C ILE A 120 3.92 -2.20 13.66
N THR A 121 4.22 -1.83 14.90
CA THR A 121 3.60 -2.42 16.11
C THR A 121 2.08 -2.24 16.11
N ASN A 122 1.60 -1.05 15.76
CA ASN A 122 0.17 -0.76 15.68
C ASN A 122 -0.50 -1.56 14.56
N LEU A 123 0.10 -1.61 13.36
CA LEU A 123 -0.43 -2.41 12.25
C LEU A 123 -0.49 -3.91 12.59
N GLN A 124 0.55 -4.45 13.24
CA GLN A 124 0.56 -5.84 13.70
C GLN A 124 -0.50 -6.11 14.77
N SER A 125 -0.80 -5.12 15.62
CA SER A 125 -1.85 -5.23 16.63
C SER A 125 -3.23 -5.26 15.98
N LEU A 126 -3.49 -4.36 15.03
CA LEU A 126 -4.73 -4.38 14.24
C LEU A 126 -4.94 -5.70 13.51
N GLN A 127 -3.88 -6.33 12.98
CA GLN A 127 -3.99 -7.66 12.39
C GLN A 127 -4.37 -8.72 13.42
N ARG A 128 -3.65 -8.77 14.56
CA ARG A 128 -3.89 -9.77 15.62
C ARG A 128 -5.31 -9.69 16.17
N ASP A 129 -5.89 -8.50 16.24
CA ASP A 129 -7.23 -8.27 16.78
C ASP A 129 -8.35 -8.91 15.93
N ILE A 130 -8.08 -9.30 14.68
CA ILE A 130 -9.09 -9.86 13.76
C ILE A 130 -8.69 -11.21 13.12
N VAL A 131 -7.57 -11.81 13.55
CA VAL A 131 -7.14 -13.12 13.04
C VAL A 131 -8.23 -14.16 13.27
N THR A 132 -8.54 -14.93 12.23
CA THR A 132 -9.50 -16.03 12.33
C THR A 132 -8.81 -17.24 12.98
N PRO A 133 -9.35 -17.80 14.08
CA PRO A 133 -8.75 -18.96 14.73
C PRO A 133 -8.56 -20.14 13.76
N GLY A 134 -7.32 -20.65 13.68
CA GLY A 134 -6.96 -21.76 12.79
C GLY A 134 -6.64 -21.37 11.35
N TYR A 135 -6.75 -20.08 10.99
CA TYR A 135 -6.30 -19.59 9.68
C TYR A 135 -4.84 -19.17 9.73
N GLN A 136 -4.16 -19.32 8.60
CA GLN A 136 -2.80 -18.81 8.45
C GLN A 136 -2.85 -17.32 8.16
N MET A 137 -1.88 -16.57 8.68
CA MET A 137 -1.67 -15.20 8.23
C MET A 137 -1.37 -15.20 6.73
N GLY A 138 -2.18 -14.49 5.95
CA GLY A 138 -2.02 -14.40 4.51
C GLY A 138 -0.67 -13.82 4.13
N LYS A 139 -0.06 -14.44 3.11
CA LYS A 139 1.16 -13.92 2.51
C LYS A 139 0.81 -12.69 1.69
N GLY A 140 1.21 -11.50 2.13
CA GLY A 140 1.21 -10.34 1.22
C GLY A 140 1.02 -8.97 1.83
N PHE A 141 0.47 -8.84 3.05
CA PHE A 141 0.34 -7.53 3.68
C PHE A 141 1.70 -7.05 4.19
N PHE A 142 2.31 -7.79 5.12
CA PHE A 142 3.72 -7.58 5.45
C PHE A 142 4.62 -8.33 4.47
N LEU A 143 5.64 -7.65 3.98
CA LEU A 143 6.64 -8.19 3.06
C LEU A 143 7.92 -8.48 3.83
N GLY A 144 8.46 -9.70 3.67
CA GLY A 144 9.76 -10.07 4.22
C GLY A 144 10.94 -9.39 3.50
N GLY A 145 12.15 -9.62 4.02
CA GLY A 145 13.41 -9.13 3.45
C GLY A 145 14.18 -8.20 4.40
N LYS A 146 14.81 -7.16 3.84
CA LYS A 146 15.53 -6.15 4.62
C LYS A 146 14.53 -5.15 5.23
N GLY A 147 14.31 -5.26 6.54
CA GLY A 147 13.37 -4.42 7.28
C GLY A 147 11.91 -4.85 7.07
N VAL A 148 11.04 -4.44 8.00
CA VAL A 148 9.60 -4.67 7.88
C VAL A 148 9.03 -3.66 6.88
N ARG A 149 8.22 -4.16 5.95
CA ARG A 149 7.54 -3.37 4.92
C ARG A 149 6.11 -3.84 4.82
N PHE A 150 5.20 -2.97 4.40
CA PHE A 150 3.80 -3.34 4.19
C PHE A 150 3.30 -2.90 2.84
N LYS A 151 2.36 -3.66 2.28
CA LYS A 151 1.82 -3.48 0.94
C LYS A 151 0.56 -2.62 0.98
N LEU A 152 0.49 -1.71 0.01
CA LEU A 152 -0.62 -0.82 -0.25
C LEU A 152 -1.18 -1.14 -1.62
N CYS A 153 -2.47 -0.90 -1.83
CA CYS A 153 -3.06 -1.00 -3.15
C CYS A 153 -4.18 0.00 -3.42
N HIS A 154 -4.50 0.17 -4.70
CA HIS A 154 -5.67 0.91 -5.15
C HIS A 154 -6.30 0.20 -6.34
N MET A 155 -7.63 0.18 -6.38
CA MET A 155 -8.39 -0.32 -7.51
C MET A 155 -8.42 0.75 -8.61
N LEU A 156 -7.86 0.47 -9.78
CA LEU A 156 -7.80 1.45 -10.87
C LEU A 156 -9.18 1.77 -11.46
N PHE A 157 -10.12 0.83 -11.36
CA PHE A 157 -11.46 0.95 -11.88
C PHE A 157 -12.48 0.70 -10.78
N GLU A 158 -13.51 1.53 -10.76
CA GLU A 158 -14.73 1.22 -10.03
C GLU A 158 -15.56 0.23 -10.85
N LEU A 159 -15.96 -0.87 -10.21
CA LEU A 159 -16.88 -1.85 -10.79
C LEU A 159 -18.30 -1.26 -10.77
N SER A 160 -18.58 -0.38 -11.73
CA SER A 160 -19.92 0.12 -12.03
C SER A 160 -20.36 -0.39 -13.41
N THR A 161 -21.62 -0.15 -13.79
CA THR A 161 -22.11 -0.46 -15.15
C THR A 161 -21.29 0.23 -16.24
N MET A 162 -20.59 1.33 -15.90
CA MET A 162 -19.61 2.01 -16.74
C MET A 162 -18.24 1.94 -16.05
N HIS A 163 -17.27 1.26 -16.67
CA HIS A 163 -15.91 1.24 -16.15
C HIS A 163 -15.33 2.66 -16.15
N ARG A 164 -15.30 3.29 -14.98
CA ARG A 164 -14.68 4.61 -14.78
C ARG A 164 -13.31 4.41 -14.17
N VAL A 165 -12.29 4.98 -14.82
CA VAL A 165 -10.96 5.06 -14.25
C VAL A 165 -11.02 6.02 -13.06
N VAL A 166 -10.61 5.54 -11.89
CA VAL A 166 -10.48 6.34 -10.68
C VAL A 166 -9.00 6.39 -10.33
N PRO A 167 -8.28 7.46 -10.70
CA PRO A 167 -6.88 7.58 -10.35
C PRO A 167 -6.74 7.87 -8.85
N VAL A 168 -5.66 7.36 -8.25
CA VAL A 168 -5.29 7.71 -6.87
C VAL A 168 -5.06 9.21 -6.77
N PRO A 169 -5.69 9.93 -5.83
CA PRO A 169 -5.28 11.30 -5.53
C PRO A 169 -3.83 11.32 -5.02
N VAL A 170 -2.92 11.80 -5.86
CA VAL A 170 -1.49 11.94 -5.53
C VAL A 170 -1.09 13.40 -5.68
N TYR A 171 -0.54 14.00 -4.63
CA TYR A 171 -0.17 15.41 -4.60
C TYR A 171 1.34 15.59 -4.48
N ASN A 172 1.90 16.52 -5.25
CA ASN A 172 3.31 16.87 -5.18
C ASN A 172 3.61 17.71 -3.91
N VAL A 173 4.88 18.04 -3.68
CA VAL A 173 5.31 18.86 -2.53
C VAL A 173 4.65 20.25 -2.43
N LYS A 174 4.13 20.79 -3.54
CA LYS A 174 3.42 22.07 -3.59
C LYS A 174 1.91 21.92 -3.35
N GLY A 175 1.39 20.69 -3.28
CA GLY A 175 -0.02 20.39 -3.17
C GLY A 175 -0.75 20.27 -4.51
N ASP A 176 -0.03 20.25 -5.64
CA ASP A 176 -0.66 20.06 -6.96
C ASP A 176 -0.87 18.56 -7.25
N LEU A 177 -1.96 18.24 -7.94
CA LEU A 177 -2.26 16.87 -8.36
C LEU A 177 -1.23 16.36 -9.39
N ILE A 178 -0.61 15.23 -9.09
CA ILE A 178 0.27 14.48 -9.98
C ILE A 178 -0.59 13.58 -10.87
N ARG A 179 -0.33 13.62 -12.17
CA ARG A 179 -1.03 12.75 -13.13
C ARG A 179 -0.52 11.30 -13.05
N PRO A 180 -1.36 10.28 -13.33
CA PRO A 180 -0.96 8.88 -13.26
C PRO A 180 0.30 8.51 -14.04
N GLU A 181 0.55 9.16 -15.19
CA GLU A 181 1.75 8.92 -16.01
C GLU A 181 3.05 9.32 -15.29
N ALA A 182 2.95 10.19 -14.29
CA ALA A 182 4.08 10.69 -13.52
C ALA A 182 4.24 9.98 -12.16
N TYR A 183 3.36 9.06 -11.77
CA TYR A 183 3.44 8.38 -10.47
C TYR A 183 4.77 7.67 -10.26
N GLN A 184 5.25 6.92 -11.26
CA GLN A 184 6.51 6.20 -11.13
C GLN A 184 7.67 7.13 -10.81
N HIS A 185 7.82 8.21 -11.58
CA HIS A 185 8.91 9.16 -11.36
C HIS A 185 8.75 9.98 -10.09
N SER A 186 7.50 10.22 -9.64
CA SER A 186 7.23 11.10 -8.50
C SER A 186 7.16 10.36 -7.15
N LEU A 187 6.92 9.05 -7.15
CA LEU A 187 6.69 8.27 -5.94
C LEU A 187 7.79 7.26 -5.65
N ASP A 188 8.50 6.73 -6.64
CA ASP A 188 9.53 5.71 -6.41
C ASP A 188 10.65 6.23 -5.48
N GLY A 189 10.69 5.77 -4.23
CA GLY A 189 11.63 6.27 -3.23
C GLY A 189 11.28 7.63 -2.61
N ALA A 190 10.08 8.16 -2.85
CA ALA A 190 9.61 9.37 -2.18
C ALA A 190 9.29 9.10 -0.70
N ILE A 191 9.41 10.13 0.15
CA ILE A 191 8.77 10.11 1.48
C ILE A 191 7.42 10.81 1.34
N VAL A 192 6.39 10.11 1.79
CA VAL A 192 5.00 10.47 1.57
C VAL A 192 4.23 10.42 2.88
N GLU A 193 3.26 11.30 3.00
CA GLU A 193 2.12 11.12 3.88
C GLU A 193 1.08 10.28 3.12
N LEU A 194 0.64 9.19 3.72
CA LEU A 194 -0.32 8.24 3.16
C LEU A 194 -1.58 8.19 4.01
N HIS A 195 -2.71 8.11 3.31
CA HIS A 195 -4.03 7.92 3.88
C HIS A 195 -4.61 6.64 3.27
N PHE A 196 -5.03 5.70 4.10
CA PHE A 196 -5.58 4.43 3.61
C PHE A 196 -6.59 3.83 4.57
N ASN A 197 -7.50 3.03 4.02
CA ASN A 197 -8.44 2.23 4.80
C ASN A 197 -7.92 0.79 4.89
N LEU A 198 -8.28 0.07 5.94
CA LEU A 198 -7.88 -1.32 6.13
C LEU A 198 -9.11 -2.24 6.05
N THR A 199 -8.98 -3.29 5.27
CA THR A 199 -10.02 -4.33 5.10
C THR A 199 -9.38 -5.71 5.25
N HIS A 200 -10.12 -6.62 5.87
CA HIS A 200 -9.74 -7.99 6.14
C HIS A 200 -10.73 -8.97 5.49
N TRP A 201 -10.21 -10.10 5.00
CA TRP A 201 -11.01 -11.23 4.52
C TRP A 201 -10.49 -12.54 5.09
N ALA A 202 -11.38 -13.28 5.73
CA ALA A 202 -11.15 -14.66 6.13
C ALA A 202 -11.39 -15.59 4.92
N ILE A 203 -10.35 -15.99 4.21
CA ILE A 203 -10.48 -16.82 3.00
C ILE A 203 -10.38 -18.30 3.36
N ALA A 204 -11.49 -19.02 3.20
CA ALA A 204 -11.52 -20.46 3.36
C ALA A 204 -10.59 -21.17 2.36
N GLY A 205 -9.86 -22.17 2.84
CA GLY A 205 -8.97 -22.98 2.02
C GLY A 205 -9.76 -23.79 1.00
N ARG A 206 -9.28 -23.83 -0.25
CA ARG A 206 -9.76 -24.76 -1.28
C ARG A 206 -8.93 -26.04 -1.25
N LYS A 207 -9.35 -27.08 -1.98
CA LYS A 207 -8.68 -28.39 -2.03
C LYS A 207 -7.17 -28.24 -2.26
N GLY A 208 -6.37 -28.52 -1.22
CA GLY A 208 -4.91 -28.45 -1.23
C GLY A 208 -4.29 -27.13 -0.75
N SER A 209 -5.09 -26.11 -0.41
CA SER A 209 -4.64 -24.84 0.19
C SER A 209 -5.19 -24.69 1.60
N LEU A 210 -4.35 -24.23 2.52
CA LEU A 210 -4.77 -23.88 3.88
C LEU A 210 -5.59 -22.58 3.85
N PRO A 211 -6.58 -22.43 4.74
CA PRO A 211 -7.30 -21.18 4.86
C PRO A 211 -6.37 -20.07 5.34
N SER A 212 -6.67 -18.82 4.94
CA SER A 212 -5.81 -17.69 5.24
C SER A 212 -6.57 -16.38 5.42
N ASP A 213 -6.09 -15.55 6.34
CA ASP A 213 -6.54 -14.17 6.53
C ASP A 213 -5.81 -13.22 5.57
N GLN A 214 -6.54 -12.46 4.76
CA GLN A 214 -5.97 -11.48 3.82
C GLN A 214 -6.27 -10.06 4.29
N PHE A 215 -5.28 -9.18 4.22
CA PHE A 215 -5.43 -7.77 4.55
C PHE A 215 -5.13 -6.91 3.33
N ILE A 216 -5.95 -5.89 3.11
CA ILE A 216 -5.74 -4.87 2.10
C ILE A 216 -5.71 -3.50 2.77
N ALA A 217 -4.60 -2.78 2.57
CA ALA A 217 -4.54 -1.35 2.82
C ALA A 217 -4.85 -0.61 1.51
N GLU A 218 -6.08 -0.09 1.43
CA GLU A 218 -6.57 0.63 0.25
C GLU A 218 -6.19 2.11 0.33
N ILE A 219 -5.35 2.55 -0.60
CA ILE A 219 -4.88 3.94 -0.67
C ILE A 219 -6.05 4.86 -1.01
N LYS A 220 -6.22 5.90 -0.20
CA LYS A 220 -7.16 7.01 -0.43
C LYS A 220 -6.45 8.26 -0.93
N VAL A 221 -5.30 8.62 -0.34
CA VAL A 221 -4.52 9.80 -0.74
C VAL A 221 -3.02 9.53 -0.53
N ILE A 222 -2.21 10.09 -1.42
CA ILE A 222 -0.74 10.19 -1.27
C ILE A 222 -0.34 11.65 -1.37
N GLN A 223 0.41 12.15 -0.39
CA GLN A 223 0.99 13.49 -0.40
C GLN A 223 2.51 13.38 -0.33
N VAL A 224 3.22 13.81 -1.38
CA VAL A 224 4.68 13.83 -1.38
C VAL A 224 5.17 14.91 -0.41
N LEU A 225 6.01 14.49 0.53
CA LEU A 225 6.68 15.39 1.50
C LEU A 225 8.14 15.62 1.10
N VAL A 226 8.79 14.57 0.61
CA VAL A 226 10.15 14.62 0.08
C VAL A 226 10.17 13.86 -1.24
N PRO A 227 10.58 14.50 -2.36
CA PRO A 227 10.61 13.84 -3.65
C PRO A 227 11.64 12.69 -3.66
N PRO A 228 11.52 11.76 -4.62
CA PRO A 228 12.55 10.76 -4.87
C PRO A 228 13.93 11.39 -4.97
N ARG A 229 14.94 10.76 -4.36
CA ARG A 229 16.33 11.07 -4.71
C ARG A 229 16.52 10.65 -6.16
N ALA A 230 17.19 11.49 -6.97
CA ALA A 230 17.55 11.12 -8.33
C ALA A 230 18.24 9.76 -8.31
N SER A 231 17.54 8.71 -8.74
CA SER A 231 18.09 7.38 -8.75
C SER A 231 18.88 7.23 -10.04
N ASN A 232 20.15 6.87 -9.94
CA ASN A 232 20.96 6.48 -11.11
C ASN A 232 20.52 5.11 -11.67
N SER A 233 19.46 4.50 -11.12
CA SER A 233 19.00 3.17 -11.52
C SER A 233 18.01 3.26 -12.68
N SER A 234 18.55 3.14 -13.89
CA SER A 234 17.80 2.69 -15.06
C SER A 234 17.32 1.26 -14.82
N MET A 235 16.09 1.07 -14.33
CA MET A 235 15.42 -0.23 -14.45
C MET A 235 13.93 -0.05 -14.70
N THR A 236 13.52 -0.26 -15.94
CA THR A 236 12.16 -0.65 -16.30
C THR A 236 11.96 -2.10 -15.84
N LYS A 237 11.66 -2.32 -14.55
CA LYS A 237 11.31 -3.66 -14.07
C LYS A 237 9.93 -4.04 -14.64
N LYS A 238 9.90 -5.01 -15.56
CA LYS A 238 8.64 -5.65 -15.96
C LYS A 238 8.13 -6.49 -14.79
N ARG A 239 6.82 -6.46 -14.55
CA ARG A 239 6.14 -7.34 -13.58
C ARG A 239 6.34 -8.78 -14.01
N VAL A 240 7.29 -9.48 -13.39
CA VAL A 240 7.39 -10.93 -13.51
C VAL A 240 6.28 -11.50 -12.65
N VAL A 241 5.10 -11.68 -13.25
CA VAL A 241 4.08 -12.53 -12.66
C VAL A 241 4.71 -13.92 -12.61
N GLN A 242 5.03 -14.42 -11.40
CA GLN A 242 5.48 -15.79 -11.21
C GLN A 242 4.37 -16.71 -11.73
N ARG A 243 4.53 -17.18 -12.97
CA ARG A 243 3.73 -18.25 -13.54
C ARG A 243 4.21 -19.55 -12.92
N HIS A 244 3.81 -19.83 -11.69
CA HIS A 244 4.00 -21.16 -11.15
C HIS A 244 2.66 -21.80 -10.82
N LEU A 245 1.95 -22.13 -11.89
CA LEU A 245 1.06 -23.28 -11.99
C LEU A 245 1.16 -23.74 -13.44
N ASP A 246 2.05 -24.69 -13.72
CA ASP A 246 1.99 -25.47 -14.96
C ASP A 246 1.05 -26.65 -14.69
N PRO A 247 -0.15 -26.71 -15.32
CA PRO A 247 -1.07 -27.85 -15.15
C PRO A 247 -0.51 -29.16 -15.70
N ASN A 248 0.59 -29.13 -16.47
CA ASN A 248 1.13 -30.27 -17.19
C ASN A 248 2.56 -30.66 -16.77
N ALA A 249 3.04 -30.21 -15.59
CA ALA A 249 4.35 -30.63 -15.10
C ALA A 249 4.37 -32.18 -14.89
N PRO A 250 5.27 -32.93 -15.56
CA PRO A 250 5.28 -34.38 -15.46
C PRO A 250 5.68 -34.84 -14.06
N VAL A 251 4.93 -35.81 -13.52
CA VAL A 251 5.24 -36.51 -12.27
C VAL A 251 6.55 -37.28 -12.45
N ASN A 252 7.64 -36.79 -11.85
CA ASN A 252 8.89 -37.51 -11.78
C ASN A 252 8.70 -38.80 -10.96
N LYS A 253 8.48 -39.92 -11.65
CA LYS A 253 8.68 -41.26 -11.10
C LYS A 253 10.16 -41.44 -10.83
N LYS A 254 10.56 -41.38 -9.56
CA LYS A 254 11.83 -41.95 -9.11
C LYS A 254 11.75 -43.47 -9.26
N SER A 255 12.42 -44.02 -10.27
CA SER A 255 12.87 -45.41 -10.21
C SER A 255 14.03 -45.48 -9.21
N ARG A 256 13.92 -46.39 -8.25
CA ARG A 256 15.01 -46.77 -7.36
C ARG A 256 15.59 -48.05 -7.95
N ILE A 257 16.78 -47.94 -8.53
CA ILE A 257 17.66 -49.09 -8.76
C ILE A 257 18.59 -49.14 -7.56
N GLY A 258 18.63 -50.30 -6.92
CA GLY A 258 19.33 -50.60 -5.67
C GLY A 258 18.58 -51.73 -4.99
#